data_AF-A0A2V9SLH4-F1
#
_entry.id   AF-A0A2V9SLH4-F1
#
_cell.length_a   1.000
_cell.length_b   1.000
_cell.length_c   1.000
_cell.angle_alpha   90.00
_cell.angle_beta   90.00
_cell.angle_gamma   90.00
#
_symmetry.space_group_name_H-M   'P 1'
#
loop_
_entity.id
_entity.type
_entity.pdbx_description
1 polymer ?
#
loop_
_entity_poly.entity_id
_entity_poly.type
_entity_poly.pdbx_seq_one_letter_code
_entity_poly.pdbx_strand_id
1 'polypeptide(L)'
;LVRILQDRGIFKTSLGSTATACAAVDDVTAWCVLAFVVAIARATSVGGAAVNVGLVLVFIILMLFVIKPKLPGWLGQKALERPDPSKTVLAVVFGLVLVSALSTEFIGIHALFGAFLAGIVMPTAAGFRDKLVVRVENLSAVLLLPVFFAFTGLRTQIGLLNGAQDWLTCLVIIAVATAGKLGGSALAARLTGIKWRESLQLGALMNTRGLMELIALNIGYDMGILSQHIFTMLVIMALVTTIMTGPLVTFFGKTRAMAA
;
A
#
# COMPACT_ATOMS: atom_id res chain seq x y z
N LEU A 1 -6.18 2.25 -7.53
CA LEU A 1 -7.52 1.77 -7.93
C LEU A 1 -8.65 2.75 -7.61
N VAL A 2 -8.93 3.07 -6.34
CA VAL A 2 -10.12 3.88 -5.96
C VAL A 2 -10.22 5.20 -6.72
N ARG A 3 -9.10 5.91 -6.88
CA ARG A 3 -9.07 7.15 -7.66
C ARG A 3 -9.48 6.94 -9.13
N ILE A 4 -8.99 5.87 -9.78
CA ILE A 4 -9.39 5.51 -11.15
C ILE A 4 -10.88 5.20 -11.23
N LEU A 5 -11.44 4.51 -10.23
CA LEU A 5 -12.89 4.24 -10.18
C LEU A 5 -13.72 5.52 -10.03
N GLN A 6 -13.25 6.49 -9.23
CA GLN A 6 -13.88 7.78 -9.04
C GLN A 6 -13.81 8.64 -10.30
N ASP A 7 -12.62 8.78 -10.89
CA ASP A 7 -12.40 9.55 -12.12
C ASP A 7 -13.18 8.98 -13.31
N ARG A 8 -13.45 7.66 -13.31
CA ARG A 8 -14.27 6.98 -14.33
C ARG A 8 -15.77 6.94 -13.99
N GLY A 9 -16.20 7.49 -12.85
CA GLY A 9 -17.60 7.50 -12.43
C GLY A 9 -18.23 6.13 -12.12
N ILE A 10 -17.41 5.08 -11.96
CA ILE A 10 -17.87 3.70 -11.72
C ILE A 10 -17.70 3.24 -10.27
N PHE A 11 -17.19 4.09 -9.38
CA PHE A 11 -16.95 3.76 -7.97
C PHE A 11 -18.19 3.22 -7.24
N LYS A 12 -19.37 3.79 -7.48
CA LYS A 12 -20.63 3.39 -6.85
C LYS A 12 -21.36 2.23 -7.55
N THR A 13 -20.77 1.64 -8.58
CA THR A 13 -21.36 0.51 -9.31
C THR A 13 -21.05 -0.82 -8.62
N SER A 14 -21.77 -1.89 -8.96
CA SER A 14 -21.45 -3.25 -8.50
C SER A 14 -20.01 -3.64 -8.86
N LEU A 15 -19.56 -3.31 -10.07
CA LEU A 15 -18.19 -3.53 -10.52
C LEU A 15 -17.17 -2.79 -9.63
N GLY A 16 -17.43 -1.51 -9.31
CA GLY A 16 -16.56 -0.70 -8.45
C GLY A 16 -16.46 -1.25 -7.02
N SER A 17 -17.59 -1.70 -6.46
CA SER A 17 -17.63 -2.35 -5.15
C SER A 17 -16.84 -3.66 -5.14
N THR A 18 -17.07 -4.52 -6.13
CA THR A 18 -16.34 -5.80 -6.26
C THR A 18 -14.84 -5.55 -6.45
N ALA A 19 -14.45 -4.61 -7.32
CA ALA A 19 -13.05 -4.25 -7.54
C ALA A 19 -12.38 -3.76 -6.24
N THR A 20 -13.06 -2.92 -5.48
CA THR A 20 -12.54 -2.39 -4.21
C THR A 20 -12.37 -3.51 -3.17
N ALA A 21 -13.35 -4.43 -3.08
CA ALA A 21 -13.26 -5.59 -2.19
C ALA A 21 -12.11 -6.54 -2.59
N CYS A 22 -11.99 -6.87 -3.88
CA CYS A 22 -10.89 -7.68 -4.41
C CYS A 22 -9.53 -7.03 -4.10
N ALA A 23 -9.39 -5.72 -4.30
CA ALA A 23 -8.16 -5.00 -4.02
C ALA A 23 -7.81 -5.00 -2.52
N ALA A 24 -8.80 -4.88 -1.63
CA ALA A 24 -8.56 -4.96 -0.18
C ALA A 24 -8.04 -6.35 0.23
N VAL A 25 -8.62 -7.42 -0.33
CA VAL A 25 -8.14 -8.80 -0.08
C VAL A 25 -6.75 -9.02 -0.68
N ASP A 26 -6.49 -8.50 -1.87
CA ASP A 26 -5.17 -8.55 -2.51
C ASP A 26 -4.10 -7.87 -1.65
N ASP A 27 -4.39 -6.67 -1.12
CA ASP A 27 -3.49 -5.95 -0.22
C ASP A 27 -3.20 -6.74 1.06
N VAL A 28 -4.23 -7.26 1.74
CA VAL A 28 -4.04 -8.09 2.95
C VAL A 28 -3.17 -9.31 2.63
N THR A 29 -3.43 -9.98 1.51
CA THR A 29 -2.65 -11.15 1.07
C THR A 29 -1.20 -10.77 0.78
N ALA A 30 -0.97 -9.67 0.05
CA ALA A 30 0.36 -9.17 -0.27
C ALA A 30 1.16 -8.83 0.99
N TRP A 31 0.53 -8.21 2.00
CA TRP A 31 1.19 -7.92 3.28
C TRP A 31 1.52 -9.18 4.07
N CYS A 32 0.65 -10.18 4.07
CA CYS A 32 0.94 -11.47 4.70
C CYS A 32 2.14 -12.16 4.03
N VAL A 33 2.17 -12.18 2.69
CA VAL A 33 3.28 -12.76 1.92
C VAL A 33 4.56 -11.97 2.16
N LEU A 34 4.52 -10.64 2.13
CA LEU A 34 5.69 -9.81 2.39
C LEU A 34 6.22 -10.03 3.81
N ALA A 35 5.34 -10.05 4.83
CA ALA A 35 5.75 -10.33 6.21
C ALA A 35 6.45 -11.69 6.33
N PHE A 36 5.94 -12.71 5.66
CA PHE A 36 6.56 -14.04 5.60
C PHE A 36 7.94 -14.01 4.92
N VAL A 37 8.05 -13.35 3.75
CA VAL A 37 9.32 -13.19 3.03
C VAL A 37 10.35 -12.43 3.89
N VAL A 38 9.93 -11.35 4.54
CA VAL A 38 10.79 -10.55 5.44
C VAL A 38 11.28 -11.40 6.62
N ALA A 39 10.38 -12.19 7.23
CA ALA A 39 10.72 -13.05 8.35
C ALA A 39 11.77 -14.11 7.97
N ILE A 40 11.65 -14.72 6.79
CA ILE A 40 12.64 -15.68 6.28
C ILE A 40 13.95 -14.98 5.95
N ALA A 41 13.91 -13.86 5.23
CA ALA A 41 15.11 -13.15 4.79
C ALA A 41 15.94 -12.58 5.95
N ARG A 42 15.30 -12.24 7.08
CA ARG A 42 15.98 -11.78 8.30
C ARG A 42 16.25 -12.88 9.33
N ALA A 43 15.90 -14.14 9.05
CA ALA A 43 16.14 -15.24 9.98
C ALA A 43 17.65 -15.56 10.07
N THR A 44 18.33 -14.95 11.04
CA THR A 44 19.76 -15.18 11.31
C THR A 44 20.00 -16.40 12.22
N SER A 45 19.08 -16.68 13.15
CA SER A 45 19.05 -17.90 13.96
C SER A 45 17.67 -18.08 14.60
N VAL A 46 17.30 -19.33 14.95
CA VAL A 46 16.04 -19.63 15.66
C VAL A 46 15.94 -18.88 16.99
N GLY A 47 17.07 -18.70 17.69
CA GLY A 47 17.15 -17.93 18.94
C GLY A 47 16.89 -16.44 18.74
N GLY A 48 17.51 -15.82 17.73
CA GLY A 48 17.27 -14.40 17.39
C GLY A 48 15.83 -14.13 16.95
N ALA A 49 15.24 -15.06 16.19
CA ALA A 49 13.84 -14.98 15.78
C ALA A 49 12.88 -15.02 16.99
N ALA A 50 13.12 -15.90 17.96
CA ALA A 50 12.30 -15.98 19.17
C ALA A 50 12.36 -14.70 20.02
N VAL A 51 13.55 -14.09 20.15
CA VAL A 51 13.73 -12.81 20.85
C VAL A 51 12.99 -11.69 20.14
N ASN A 52 13.10 -11.60 18.81
CA ASN A 52 12.38 -10.58 18.04
C ASN A 52 10.87 -10.73 18.17
N VAL A 53 10.34 -11.96 18.05
CA VAL A 53 8.91 -12.22 18.27
C VAL A 53 8.47 -11.79 19.69
N GLY A 54 9.27 -12.10 20.70
CA GLY A 54 9.01 -11.65 22.08
C GLY A 54 8.97 -10.13 22.21
N LEU A 55 9.95 -9.41 21.64
CA LEU A 55 10.00 -7.95 21.64
C LEU A 55 8.81 -7.33 20.90
N VAL A 56 8.38 -7.93 19.80
CA VAL A 56 7.20 -7.50 19.03
C VAL A 56 5.93 -7.66 19.86
N LEU A 57 5.76 -8.79 20.55
CA LEU A 57 4.62 -9.02 21.44
C LEU A 57 4.60 -8.00 22.58
N VAL A 58 5.75 -7.76 23.22
CA VAL A 58 5.89 -6.73 24.27
C VAL A 58 5.52 -5.35 23.73
N PHE A 59 6.01 -5.00 22.55
CA PHE A 59 5.69 -3.73 21.89
C PHE A 59 4.20 -3.59 21.59
N ILE A 60 3.56 -4.63 21.04
CA ILE A 60 2.12 -4.65 20.76
C ILE A 60 1.33 -4.49 22.07
N ILE A 61 1.70 -5.23 23.11
CA ILE A 61 1.05 -5.16 24.42
C ILE A 61 1.19 -3.73 25.00
N LEU A 62 2.38 -3.15 24.95
CA LEU A 62 2.61 -1.79 25.43
C LEU A 62 1.76 -0.76 24.66
N MET A 63 1.69 -0.87 23.34
CA MET A 63 0.88 0.02 22.51
C MET A 63 -0.62 -0.11 22.81
N LEU A 64 -1.13 -1.34 22.90
CA LEU A 64 -2.56 -1.59 23.07
C LEU A 64 -3.07 -1.39 24.51
N PHE A 65 -2.27 -1.74 25.52
CA PHE A 65 -2.69 -1.72 26.92
C PHE A 65 -2.12 -0.55 27.73
N VAL A 66 -1.07 0.12 27.26
CA VAL A 66 -0.51 1.29 27.95
C VAL A 66 -0.76 2.56 27.17
N ILE A 67 -0.34 2.63 25.91
CA ILE A 67 -0.44 3.85 25.11
C ILE A 67 -1.89 4.17 24.77
N LYS A 68 -2.63 3.23 24.15
CA LYS A 68 -4.02 3.43 23.74
C LYS A 68 -4.94 3.99 24.85
N PRO A 69 -4.97 3.44 26.09
CA PRO A 69 -5.85 3.99 27.13
C PRO A 69 -5.34 5.30 27.73
N LYS A 70 -4.03 5.54 27.78
CA LYS A 70 -3.45 6.76 28.39
C LYS A 70 -3.40 7.94 27.43
N LEU A 71 -3.33 7.69 26.12
CA LEU A 71 -3.18 8.72 25.09
C LEU A 71 -4.30 9.78 25.10
N PRO A 72 -5.60 9.45 25.29
CA PRO A 72 -6.65 10.46 25.45
C PRO A 72 -6.42 11.38 26.67
N GLY A 73 -5.93 10.82 27.78
CA GLY A 73 -5.61 11.56 29.00
C GLY A 73 -4.40 12.48 28.84
N TRP A 74 -3.36 12.02 28.13
CA TRP A 74 -2.18 12.82 27.82
C TRP A 74 -2.47 13.98 26.86
N LEU A 75 -3.35 13.77 25.88
CA LEU A 75 -3.79 14.82 24.97
C LEU A 75 -4.76 15.80 25.65
N GLY A 76 -5.58 15.29 26.58
CA GLY A 76 -6.59 16.05 27.32
C GLY A 76 -7.91 16.19 26.55
N GLN A 77 -9.04 16.08 27.27
CA GLN A 77 -10.39 16.14 26.68
C GLN A 77 -10.61 17.41 25.84
N LYS A 78 -10.19 18.57 26.34
CA LYS A 78 -10.29 19.86 25.63
C LYS A 78 -9.54 19.86 24.30
N ALA A 79 -8.49 19.06 24.13
CA ALA A 79 -7.75 18.98 22.89
C ALA A 79 -8.43 18.04 21.87
N LEU A 80 -9.08 16.98 22.35
CA LEU A 80 -9.82 16.01 21.52
C LEU A 80 -11.13 16.61 20.98
N GLU A 81 -11.81 17.41 21.79
CA GLU A 81 -13.09 18.04 21.43
C GLU A 81 -12.94 19.22 20.47
N ARG A 82 -11.74 19.79 20.36
CA ARG A 82 -11.50 20.90 19.43
C ARG A 82 -11.89 20.53 18.00
N PRO A 83 -12.44 21.48 17.22
CA PRO A 83 -12.75 21.25 15.81
C PRO A 83 -11.51 20.83 15.03
N ASP A 84 -10.37 21.45 15.34
CA ASP A 84 -9.08 21.19 14.71
C ASP A 84 -8.00 20.74 15.72
N PRO A 85 -7.20 19.71 15.40
CA PRO A 85 -6.03 19.35 16.19
C PRO A 85 -5.03 20.50 16.27
N SER A 86 -4.63 20.88 17.48
CA SER A 86 -3.60 21.91 17.68
C SER A 86 -2.23 21.45 17.16
N LYS A 87 -1.32 22.41 16.89
CA LYS A 87 0.06 22.10 16.47
C LYS A 87 0.77 21.16 17.45
N THR A 88 0.58 21.36 18.75
CA THR A 88 1.15 20.50 19.80
C THR A 88 0.61 19.08 19.71
N VAL A 89 -0.69 18.91 19.51
CA VAL A 89 -1.32 17.59 19.36
C VAL A 89 -0.80 16.88 18.12
N LEU A 90 -0.69 17.59 17.00
CA LEU A 90 -0.09 17.04 15.79
C LEU A 90 1.37 16.63 16.03
N ALA A 91 2.17 17.45 16.71
CA ALA A 91 3.55 17.12 17.05
C ALA A 91 3.64 15.84 17.91
N VAL A 92 2.77 15.66 18.90
CA VAL A 92 2.70 14.43 19.71
C VAL A 92 2.31 13.22 18.84
N VAL A 93 1.32 13.38 17.97
CA VAL A 93 0.86 12.32 17.05
C VAL A 93 1.98 11.91 16.10
N PHE A 94 2.65 12.86 15.44
CA PHE A 94 3.79 12.56 14.56
C PHE A 94 4.98 11.98 15.34
N GLY A 95 5.26 12.49 16.54
CA GLY A 95 6.27 11.92 17.43
C GLY A 95 5.98 10.47 17.78
N LEU A 96 4.74 10.15 18.13
CA LEU A 96 4.31 8.77 18.41
C LEU A 96 4.48 7.87 17.18
N VAL A 97 4.06 8.34 16.00
CA VAL A 97 4.22 7.59 14.74
C VAL A 97 5.70 7.31 14.44
N LEU A 98 6.57 8.32 14.54
CA LEU A 98 8.00 8.19 14.26
C LEU A 98 8.71 7.30 15.28
N VAL A 99 8.46 7.48 16.57
CA VAL A 99 9.03 6.64 17.64
C VAL A 99 8.57 5.19 17.49
N SER A 100 7.29 4.99 17.18
CA SER A 100 6.72 3.67 16.94
C SER A 100 7.36 2.98 15.74
N ALA A 101 7.50 3.69 14.61
CA ALA A 101 8.16 3.21 13.41
C ALA A 101 9.63 2.84 13.66
N LEU A 102 10.38 3.72 14.32
CA LEU A 102 11.77 3.51 14.68
C LEU A 102 11.95 2.32 15.65
N SER A 103 11.06 2.18 16.62
CA SER A 103 11.07 1.06 17.57
C SER A 103 10.89 -0.27 16.84
N THR A 104 9.94 -0.35 15.91
CA THR A 104 9.76 -1.59 15.12
C THR A 104 10.96 -1.91 14.23
N GLU A 105 11.60 -0.89 13.65
CA GLU A 105 12.81 -1.08 12.82
C GLU A 105 13.97 -1.65 13.66
N PHE A 106 14.17 -1.14 14.88
CA PHE A 106 15.19 -1.67 15.80
C PHE A 106 14.90 -3.10 16.27
N ILE A 107 13.63 -3.48 16.42
CA ILE A 107 13.21 -4.84 16.75
C ILE A 107 13.43 -5.80 15.55
N GLY A 108 13.66 -5.26 14.36
CA GLY A 108 13.89 -6.03 13.14
C GLY A 108 12.62 -6.27 12.31
N ILE A 109 11.52 -5.58 12.62
CA ILE A 109 10.31 -5.49 11.79
C ILE A 109 10.37 -4.22 10.94
N HIS A 110 9.73 -4.21 9.77
CA HIS A 110 9.64 -3.00 8.97
C HIS A 110 8.94 -1.85 9.71
N ALA A 111 9.52 -0.64 9.67
CA ALA A 111 9.00 0.60 10.26
C ALA A 111 7.51 0.92 9.98
N LEU A 112 6.97 0.39 8.88
CA LEU A 112 5.57 0.56 8.47
C LEU A 112 4.60 0.00 9.53
N PHE A 113 4.92 -1.16 10.12
CA PHE A 113 4.04 -1.81 11.09
C PHE A 113 3.95 -1.01 12.39
N GLY A 114 5.05 -0.37 12.81
CA GLY A 114 5.03 0.56 13.93
C GLY A 114 4.16 1.77 13.65
N ALA A 115 4.32 2.42 12.50
CA ALA A 115 3.48 3.55 12.10
C ALA A 115 1.99 3.16 12.02
N PHE A 116 1.68 1.97 11.51
CA PHE A 116 0.33 1.43 11.45
C PHE A 116 -0.28 1.22 12.84
N LEU A 117 0.46 0.59 13.75
CA LEU A 117 0.00 0.38 15.12
C LEU A 117 -0.21 1.70 15.87
N ALA A 118 0.67 2.69 15.64
CA ALA A 118 0.47 4.04 16.16
C ALA A 118 -0.87 4.64 15.68
N GLY A 119 -1.24 4.43 14.41
CA GLY A 119 -2.55 4.81 13.88
C GLY A 119 -3.73 4.08 14.52
N ILE A 120 -3.58 2.80 14.88
CA ILE A 120 -4.61 2.00 15.56
C ILE A 120 -4.88 2.49 16.99
N VAL A 121 -3.83 2.89 17.71
CA VAL A 121 -3.96 3.33 19.11
C VAL A 121 -4.49 4.77 19.25
N MET A 122 -4.65 5.50 18.13
CA MET A 122 -5.16 6.87 18.14
C MET A 122 -6.57 6.94 18.76
N PRO A 123 -6.87 7.99 19.56
CA PRO A 123 -8.17 8.15 20.17
C PRO A 123 -9.29 8.29 19.14
N THR A 124 -10.39 7.58 19.35
CA THR A 124 -11.62 7.73 18.55
C THR A 124 -12.62 8.72 19.17
N ALA A 125 -12.39 9.13 20.41
CA ALA A 125 -13.26 10.07 21.12
C ALA A 125 -13.41 11.40 20.36
N ALA A 126 -14.63 11.96 20.39
CA ALA A 126 -14.98 13.26 19.79
C ALA A 126 -14.61 13.40 18.28
N GLY A 127 -14.58 12.29 17.53
CA GLY A 127 -14.21 12.27 16.11
C GLY A 127 -12.75 12.66 15.86
N PHE A 128 -11.89 12.57 16.88
CA PHE A 128 -10.50 13.01 16.80
C PHE A 128 -9.71 12.31 15.69
N ARG A 129 -9.92 11.00 15.52
CA ARG A 129 -9.29 10.21 14.45
C ARG A 129 -9.61 10.76 13.07
N ASP A 130 -10.85 11.13 12.79
CA ASP A 130 -11.25 11.63 11.46
C ASP A 130 -10.62 13.00 11.18
N LYS A 131 -10.59 13.88 12.20
CA LYS A 131 -9.89 15.17 12.13
C LYS A 131 -8.40 15.00 11.85
N LEU A 132 -7.75 14.03 12.50
CA LEU A 132 -6.35 13.70 12.23
C LEU A 132 -6.14 13.17 10.83
N VAL A 133 -7.01 12.26 10.34
CA VAL A 133 -6.91 11.68 9.00
C VAL A 133 -6.87 12.79 7.95
N VAL A 134 -7.77 13.77 8.01
CA VAL A 134 -7.78 14.89 7.05
C VAL A 134 -6.45 15.67 7.05
N ARG A 135 -5.86 15.92 8.24
CA ARG A 135 -4.59 16.66 8.34
C ARG A 135 -3.41 15.85 7.83
N VAL A 136 -3.36 14.57 8.19
CA VAL A 136 -2.29 13.65 7.75
C VAL A 136 -2.40 13.36 6.25
N GLU A 137 -3.61 13.20 5.72
CA GLU A 137 -3.86 13.00 4.29
C GLU A 137 -3.39 14.20 3.47
N ASN A 138 -3.74 15.42 3.89
CA ASN A 138 -3.29 16.64 3.21
C ASN A 138 -1.76 16.75 3.18
N LEU A 139 -1.09 16.51 4.31
CA LEU A 139 0.38 16.51 4.36
C LEU A 139 0.95 15.40 3.47
N SER A 140 0.36 14.21 3.52
CA SER A 140 0.84 13.05 2.77
C SER A 140 0.70 13.27 1.27
N ALA A 141 -0.46 13.77 0.81
CA ALA A 141 -0.73 14.00 -0.60
C ALA A 141 0.13 15.11 -1.20
N VAL A 142 0.39 16.18 -0.45
CA VAL A 142 1.14 17.36 -0.95
C VAL A 142 2.65 17.15 -0.87
N LEU A 143 3.15 16.45 0.15
CA LEU A 143 4.58 16.34 0.42
C LEU A 143 5.10 14.89 0.36
N LEU A 144 4.60 14.01 1.23
CA LEU A 144 5.21 12.69 1.43
C LEU A 144 5.08 11.79 0.20
N LEU A 145 3.93 11.83 -0.47
CA LEU A 145 3.65 11.00 -1.63
C LEU A 145 4.49 11.42 -2.85
N PRO A 146 4.57 12.71 -3.24
CA PRO A 146 5.51 13.16 -4.27
C PRO A 146 6.97 12.79 -3.96
N VAL A 147 7.41 12.97 -2.70
CA VAL A 147 8.77 12.61 -2.29
C VAL A 147 9.02 11.10 -2.40
N PHE A 148 8.05 10.26 -2.00
CA PHE A 148 8.13 8.80 -2.15
C PHE A 148 8.29 8.38 -3.62
N PHE A 149 7.51 8.98 -4.52
CA PHE A 149 7.62 8.70 -5.96
C PHE A 149 8.94 9.20 -6.54
N ALA A 150 9.40 10.40 -6.15
CA ALA A 150 10.69 10.93 -6.57
C ALA A 150 11.84 10.01 -6.12
N PHE A 151 11.82 9.55 -4.87
CA PHE A 151 12.81 8.63 -4.34
C PHE A 151 12.82 7.29 -5.07
N THR A 152 11.64 6.70 -5.29
CA THR A 152 11.51 5.46 -6.08
C THR A 152 12.01 5.65 -7.51
N GLY A 153 11.72 6.80 -8.13
CA GLY A 153 12.21 7.16 -9.46
C GLY A 153 13.74 7.32 -9.53
N LEU A 154 14.34 7.99 -8.54
CA LEU A 154 15.80 8.12 -8.45
C LEU A 154 16.51 6.77 -8.26
N ARG A 155 15.86 5.83 -7.56
CA ARG A 155 16.32 4.44 -7.46
C ARG A 155 16.12 3.65 -8.74
N THR A 156 15.33 4.11 -9.70
CA THR A 156 15.06 3.38 -10.94
C THR A 156 16.12 3.72 -11.99
N GLN A 157 17.12 2.86 -12.15
CA GLN A 157 18.23 3.09 -13.08
C GLN A 157 17.96 2.41 -14.43
N ILE A 158 17.19 3.08 -15.28
CA ILE A 158 16.83 2.57 -16.62
C ILE A 158 18.08 2.31 -17.48
N GLY A 159 19.15 3.08 -17.27
CA GLY A 159 20.44 2.88 -17.93
C GLY A 159 21.19 1.59 -17.56
N LEU A 160 20.61 0.73 -16.72
CA LEU A 160 21.08 -0.64 -16.55
C LEU A 160 20.52 -1.59 -17.62
N LEU A 161 19.36 -1.27 -18.20
CA LEU A 161 18.69 -2.06 -19.25
C LEU A 161 19.31 -1.74 -20.62
N ASN A 162 20.57 -2.12 -20.80
CA ASN A 162 21.37 -1.78 -21.98
C ASN A 162 21.30 -2.85 -23.08
N GLY A 163 20.88 -4.07 -22.75
CA GLY A 163 20.77 -5.18 -23.70
C GLY A 163 19.35 -5.36 -24.24
N ALA A 164 19.24 -5.86 -25.48
CA ALA A 164 17.96 -6.33 -26.02
C ALA A 164 17.34 -7.45 -25.16
N GLN A 165 18.20 -8.26 -24.53
CA GLN A 165 17.77 -9.32 -23.61
C GLN A 165 17.11 -8.76 -22.34
N ASP A 166 17.64 -7.67 -21.77
CA ASP A 166 17.05 -7.03 -20.59
C ASP A 166 15.64 -6.49 -20.88
N TRP A 167 15.48 -5.83 -22.03
CA TRP A 167 14.18 -5.33 -22.49
C TRP A 167 13.21 -6.47 -22.82
N LEU A 168 13.70 -7.58 -23.38
CA LEU A 168 12.88 -8.77 -23.60
C LEU A 168 12.41 -9.36 -22.26
N THR A 169 13.29 -9.50 -21.27
CA THR A 169 12.91 -9.94 -19.93
C THR A 169 11.89 -9.00 -19.29
N CYS A 170 12.10 -7.68 -19.39
CA CYS A 170 11.15 -6.69 -18.89
C CYS A 170 9.77 -6.83 -19.57
N LEU A 171 9.74 -7.04 -20.89
CA LEU A 171 8.50 -7.24 -21.64
C LEU A 171 7.81 -8.53 -21.22
N VAL A 172 8.56 -9.62 -21.03
CA VAL A 172 8.01 -10.89 -20.52
C VAL A 172 7.43 -10.70 -19.12
N ILE A 173 8.09 -9.98 -18.23
CA ILE A 173 7.57 -9.65 -16.89
C ILE A 173 6.24 -8.89 -17.01
N ILE A 174 6.16 -7.87 -17.87
CA ILE A 174 4.92 -7.10 -18.10
C ILE A 174 3.81 -8.00 -18.65
N ALA A 175 4.13 -8.85 -19.63
CA ALA A 175 3.17 -9.75 -20.26
C ALA A 175 2.61 -10.76 -19.25
N VAL A 176 3.49 -11.40 -18.47
CA VAL A 176 3.10 -12.36 -17.42
C VAL A 176 2.31 -11.66 -16.31
N ALA A 177 2.74 -10.49 -15.85
CA ALA A 177 2.03 -9.73 -14.84
C ALA A 177 0.62 -9.33 -15.31
N THR A 178 0.51 -8.86 -16.56
CA THR A 178 -0.77 -8.46 -17.16
C THR A 178 -1.68 -9.67 -17.35
N ALA A 179 -1.19 -10.74 -17.97
CA ALA A 179 -1.96 -11.96 -18.20
C ALA A 179 -2.40 -12.61 -16.89
N GLY A 180 -1.53 -12.66 -15.89
CA GLY A 180 -1.82 -13.23 -14.57
C GLY A 180 -2.88 -12.43 -13.81
N LYS A 181 -2.71 -11.11 -13.67
CA LYS A 181 -3.67 -10.27 -12.93
C LYS A 181 -4.98 -10.13 -13.69
N LEU A 182 -4.94 -9.70 -14.96
CA LEU A 182 -6.15 -9.49 -15.76
C LEU A 182 -6.88 -10.81 -16.02
N GLY A 183 -6.16 -11.81 -16.53
CA GLY A 183 -6.73 -13.11 -16.87
C GLY A 183 -7.23 -13.84 -15.63
N GLY A 184 -6.44 -13.91 -14.56
CA GLY A 184 -6.81 -14.60 -13.33
C GLY A 184 -8.07 -14.02 -12.68
N SER A 185 -8.15 -12.69 -12.57
CA SER A 185 -9.32 -12.04 -11.97
C SER A 185 -10.54 -12.04 -12.89
N ALA A 186 -10.37 -11.92 -14.21
CA ALA A 186 -11.48 -12.06 -15.17
C ALA A 186 -12.06 -13.47 -15.17
N LEU A 187 -11.20 -14.50 -15.15
CA LEU A 187 -11.64 -15.89 -15.05
C LEU A 187 -12.36 -16.16 -13.73
N ALA A 188 -11.79 -15.73 -12.60
CA ALA A 188 -12.43 -15.87 -11.29
C ALA A 188 -13.82 -15.20 -11.26
N ALA A 189 -13.93 -13.96 -11.75
CA ALA A 189 -15.21 -13.26 -11.86
C ALA A 189 -16.21 -13.99 -12.77
N ARG A 190 -15.72 -14.57 -13.87
CA ARG A 190 -16.58 -15.33 -14.78
C ARG A 190 -17.13 -16.59 -14.11
N LEU A 191 -16.31 -17.30 -13.35
CA LEU A 191 -16.70 -18.49 -12.59
C LEU A 191 -17.73 -18.18 -11.50
N THR A 192 -17.75 -16.96 -10.96
CA THR A 192 -18.76 -16.49 -10.00
C THR A 192 -20.04 -15.95 -10.67
N GLY A 193 -20.21 -16.14 -11.99
CA GLY A 193 -21.42 -15.77 -12.71
C GLY A 193 -21.44 -14.37 -13.33
N ILE A 194 -20.36 -13.60 -13.24
CA ILE A 194 -20.26 -12.27 -13.88
C ILE A 194 -20.16 -12.44 -15.41
N LYS A 195 -20.75 -11.52 -16.18
CA LYS A 195 -20.67 -11.55 -17.65
C LYS A 195 -19.24 -11.29 -18.10
N TRP A 196 -18.77 -11.97 -19.15
CA TRP A 196 -17.42 -11.84 -19.70
C TRP A 196 -16.92 -10.40 -19.83
N ARG A 197 -17.76 -9.47 -20.28
CA ARG A 197 -17.39 -8.05 -20.40
C ARG A 197 -17.07 -7.40 -19.06
N GLU A 198 -17.93 -7.57 -18.08
CA GLU A 198 -17.73 -7.03 -16.72
C GLU A 198 -16.56 -7.75 -16.04
N SER A 199 -16.37 -9.05 -16.29
CA SER A 199 -15.21 -9.80 -15.83
C SER A 199 -13.89 -9.26 -16.39
N LEU A 200 -13.84 -8.95 -17.69
CA LEU A 200 -12.65 -8.35 -18.33
C LEU A 200 -12.42 -6.91 -17.88
N GLN A 201 -13.47 -6.13 -17.64
CA GLN A 201 -13.35 -4.81 -17.02
C GLN A 201 -12.79 -4.90 -15.60
N LEU A 202 -13.27 -5.87 -14.80
CA LEU A 202 -12.72 -6.13 -13.48
C LEU A 202 -11.24 -6.51 -13.58
N GLY A 203 -10.88 -7.38 -14.52
CA GLY A 203 -9.49 -7.76 -14.72
C GLY A 203 -8.59 -6.62 -15.15
N ALA A 204 -9.08 -5.74 -16.01
CA ALA A 204 -8.37 -4.51 -16.36
C ALA A 204 -8.17 -3.61 -15.13
N LEU A 205 -9.19 -3.47 -14.28
CA LEU A 205 -9.09 -2.73 -13.02
C LEU A 205 -8.08 -3.36 -12.04
N MET A 206 -8.00 -4.69 -11.96
CA MET A 206 -7.03 -5.39 -11.12
C MET A 206 -5.60 -5.36 -11.68
N ASN A 207 -5.42 -4.94 -12.93
CA ASN A 207 -4.09 -4.76 -13.52
C ASN A 207 -3.38 -3.51 -12.99
N THR A 208 -4.10 -2.59 -12.32
CA THR A 208 -3.48 -1.40 -11.73
C THR A 208 -2.48 -1.80 -10.68
N ARG A 209 -1.25 -1.29 -10.76
CA ARG A 209 -0.31 -1.36 -9.66
C ARG A 209 -0.35 -0.06 -8.88
N GLY A 210 -0.30 -0.20 -7.56
CA GLY A 210 -0.51 0.89 -6.64
C GLY A 210 0.77 1.35 -5.97
N LEU A 211 0.59 2.35 -5.11
CA LEU A 211 1.57 2.77 -4.12
C LEU A 211 2.05 1.58 -3.27
N MET A 212 1.13 0.69 -2.87
CA MET A 212 1.42 -0.48 -2.03
C MET A 212 2.48 -1.41 -2.63
N GLU A 213 2.44 -1.62 -3.95
CA GLU A 213 3.42 -2.46 -4.63
C GLU A 213 4.79 -1.80 -4.68
N LEU A 214 4.86 -0.49 -4.97
CA LEU A 214 6.12 0.24 -4.94
C LEU A 214 6.73 0.26 -3.54
N ILE A 215 5.91 0.28 -2.48
CA ILE A 215 6.41 0.09 -1.11
C ILE A 215 7.05 -1.29 -1.02
N ALA A 216 6.33 -2.36 -1.33
CA ALA A 216 6.86 -3.72 -1.25
C ALA A 216 8.15 -3.92 -2.06
N LEU A 217 8.27 -3.29 -3.23
CA LEU A 217 9.49 -3.30 -4.05
C LEU A 217 10.65 -2.58 -3.35
N ASN A 218 10.42 -1.41 -2.75
CA ASN A 218 11.46 -0.71 -2.00
C ASN A 218 11.90 -1.54 -0.78
N ILE A 219 10.96 -2.16 -0.06
CA ILE A 219 11.27 -3.05 1.07
C ILE A 219 12.15 -4.22 0.61
N GLY A 220 11.76 -4.90 -0.48
CA GLY A 220 12.55 -6.01 -1.04
C GLY A 220 13.94 -5.57 -1.52
N TYR A 221 14.04 -4.37 -2.09
CA TYR A 221 15.31 -3.79 -2.51
C TYR A 221 16.21 -3.41 -1.32
N ASP A 222 15.68 -2.74 -0.31
CA ASP A 222 16.41 -2.34 0.90
C ASP A 222 16.92 -3.53 1.70
N MET A 223 16.20 -4.65 1.64
CA MET A 223 16.62 -5.92 2.23
C MET A 223 17.63 -6.70 1.36
N GLY A 224 18.00 -6.19 0.19
CA GLY A 224 18.91 -6.86 -0.75
C GLY A 224 18.30 -8.10 -1.44
N ILE A 225 17.00 -8.32 -1.32
CA ILE A 225 16.29 -9.43 -2.00
C ILE A 225 16.19 -9.15 -3.49
N LEU A 226 15.96 -7.88 -3.85
CA LEU A 226 15.88 -7.44 -5.24
C LEU A 226 17.18 -6.76 -5.63
N SER A 227 17.79 -7.21 -6.73
CA SER A 227 18.88 -6.47 -7.35
C SER A 227 18.34 -5.16 -7.97
N GLN A 228 19.22 -4.18 -8.12
CA GLN A 228 18.91 -2.91 -8.80
C GLN A 228 18.30 -3.12 -10.21
N HIS A 229 18.78 -4.16 -10.90
CA HIS A 229 18.31 -4.55 -12.23
C HIS A 229 16.85 -5.00 -12.22
N ILE A 230 16.51 -5.96 -11.33
CA ILE A 230 15.16 -6.50 -11.22
C ILE A 230 14.20 -5.45 -10.64
N PHE A 231 14.64 -4.67 -9.66
CA PHE A 231 13.88 -3.56 -9.10
C PHE A 231 13.44 -2.59 -10.21
N THR A 232 14.37 -2.19 -11.08
CA THR A 232 14.10 -1.29 -12.21
C THR A 232 13.05 -1.89 -13.16
N MET A 233 13.17 -3.17 -13.53
CA MET A 233 12.19 -3.86 -14.38
C MET A 233 10.80 -3.91 -13.73
N LEU A 234 10.71 -4.17 -12.42
CA LEU A 234 9.45 -4.24 -11.69
C LEU A 234 8.78 -2.87 -11.53
N VAL A 235 9.56 -1.80 -11.34
CA VAL A 235 9.02 -0.42 -11.35
C VAL A 235 8.47 -0.07 -12.73
N ILE A 236 9.21 -0.36 -13.81
CA ILE A 236 8.72 -0.14 -15.19
C ILE A 236 7.43 -0.94 -15.41
N MET A 237 7.40 -2.20 -14.99
CA MET A 237 6.19 -3.02 -15.08
C MET A 237 5.01 -2.37 -14.36
N ALA A 238 5.19 -1.94 -13.11
CA ALA A 238 4.13 -1.30 -12.32
C ALA A 238 3.59 -0.02 -12.99
N LEU A 239 4.46 0.79 -13.60
CA LEU A 239 4.06 1.98 -14.34
C LEU A 239 3.27 1.61 -15.61
N VAL A 240 3.80 0.69 -16.42
CA VAL A 240 3.21 0.28 -17.69
C VAL A 240 1.83 -0.34 -17.48
N THR A 241 1.68 -1.30 -16.57
CA THR A 241 0.38 -1.95 -16.31
C THR A 241 -0.67 -0.99 -15.75
N THR A 242 -0.23 0.00 -14.97
CA THR A 242 -1.10 1.06 -14.45
C THR A 242 -1.58 1.98 -15.57
N ILE A 243 -0.68 2.43 -16.45
CA ILE A 243 -1.03 3.22 -17.64
C ILE A 243 -1.98 2.41 -18.54
N MET A 244 -1.72 1.12 -18.75
CA MET A 244 -2.55 0.22 -19.56
C MET A 244 -3.97 0.05 -19.00
N THR A 245 -4.18 0.19 -17.69
CA THR A 245 -5.50 0.02 -17.09
C THR A 245 -6.54 0.95 -17.72
N GLY A 246 -6.21 2.24 -17.90
CA GLY A 246 -7.17 3.21 -18.43
C GLY A 246 -7.72 2.83 -19.82
N PRO A 247 -6.86 2.60 -20.81
CA PRO A 247 -7.24 2.08 -22.12
C PRO A 247 -7.99 0.75 -22.05
N LEU A 248 -7.51 -0.23 -21.26
CA LEU A 248 -8.14 -1.54 -21.15
C LEU A 248 -9.56 -1.47 -20.56
N VAL A 249 -9.76 -0.68 -19.50
CA VAL A 249 -11.09 -0.45 -18.91
C VAL A 249 -12.03 0.21 -19.92
N THR A 250 -11.51 1.11 -20.75
CA THR A 250 -12.31 1.78 -21.79
C THR A 250 -12.67 0.81 -22.92
N PHE A 251 -11.71 -0.03 -23.34
CA PHE A 251 -11.88 -1.03 -24.38
C PHE A 251 -12.91 -2.10 -24.01
N PHE A 252 -12.89 -2.58 -22.77
CA PHE A 252 -13.90 -3.53 -22.28
C PHE A 252 -15.19 -2.85 -21.82
N GLY A 253 -15.12 -1.56 -21.48
CA GLY A 253 -16.21 -0.64 -21.14
C GLY A 253 -17.22 -0.46 -22.25
N LYS A 254 -18.50 -0.22 -21.93
CA LYS A 254 -19.35 0.51 -22.88
C LYS A 254 -18.81 1.94 -22.93
N THR A 255 -18.60 2.46 -24.13
CA THR A 255 -18.49 3.90 -24.41
C THR A 255 -19.79 4.57 -23.95
N ARG A 256 -19.95 4.81 -22.65
CA ARG A 256 -20.84 5.88 -22.21
C ARG A 256 -20.07 7.14 -22.55
N ALA A 257 -20.39 7.68 -23.72
CA ALA A 257 -19.99 9.02 -24.11
C ALA A 257 -20.10 9.94 -22.90
N MET A 258 -19.10 10.80 -22.76
CA MET A 258 -19.19 12.00 -21.93
C MET A 258 -20.52 12.69 -22.26
N ALA A 259 -21.53 12.49 -21.41
CA ALA A 259 -22.62 13.44 -21.32
C ALA A 259 -22.10 14.50 -20.36
N ALA A 260 -21.57 15.57 -20.97
CA ALA A 260 -21.41 16.87 -20.34
C ALA A 260 -22.77 17.41 -19.88
#